data_AF-A0A922ZBK1-F1
#
_entry.id   AF-A0A922ZBK1-F1
#
_cell.length_a   1.000
_cell.length_b   1.000
_cell.length_c   1.000
_cell.angle_alpha   90.00
_cell.angle_beta   90.00
_cell.angle_gamma   90.00
#
_symmetry.space_group_name_H-M   'P 1'
#
loop_
_entity.id
_entity.type
_entity.pdbx_description
1 polymer ?
#
loop_
_entity_poly.entity_id
_entity_poly.type
_entity_poly.pdbx_seq_one_letter_code
_entity_poly.pdbx_strand_id
1 'polypeptide(L)'
;MQQYSNNIQLIPTKYPNIFNVALRLGFQTRYIGRLDKSGEGKFIAKRKEKHIHRKTKSLGINLELLKQPFKFIEIELDGQKLQTTREFFLHYGKVLNFQKAGFELQSFLPLNLFGAERAIAFENNSQWDLFNQAA
;
A
#
# COMPACT_ATOMS: atom_id res chain seq x y z
N MET A 1 9.78 11.56 19.58
CA MET A 1 8.75 11.36 18.55
C MET A 1 9.29 11.92 17.23
N GLN A 2 9.62 11.07 16.26
CA GLN A 2 10.01 11.56 14.93
C GLN A 2 8.76 12.11 14.24
N GLN A 3 8.76 13.41 13.91
CA GLN A 3 7.75 14.00 13.03
C GLN A 3 7.92 13.37 11.65
N TYR A 4 6.92 12.60 11.22
CA TYR A 4 6.86 12.08 9.85
C TYR A 4 6.40 13.24 8.95
N SER A 5 7.28 13.71 8.08
CA SER A 5 6.96 14.68 7.04
C SER A 5 5.98 14.04 6.07
N ASN A 6 4.77 14.58 5.89
CA ASN A 6 3.81 14.12 4.89
C ASN A 6 4.42 14.21 3.47
N ASN A 7 5.03 13.14 3.02
CA ASN A 7 5.75 13.05 1.75
C ASN A 7 4.85 12.52 0.63
N ILE A 8 3.66 12.03 0.97
CA ILE A 8 2.63 11.62 -0.01
C ILE A 8 1.77 12.81 -0.43
N GLN A 9 1.70 13.03 -1.75
CA GLN A 9 0.83 14.00 -2.38
C GLN A 9 -0.19 13.29 -3.28
N LEU A 10 -1.48 13.63 -3.10
CA LEU A 10 -2.55 13.26 -4.01
C LEU A 10 -2.73 14.37 -5.04
N ILE A 11 -2.46 14.07 -6.30
CA ILE A 11 -2.55 15.01 -7.42
C ILE A 11 -3.87 14.71 -8.15
N PRO A 12 -4.83 15.65 -8.18
CA PRO A 12 -6.10 15.46 -8.87
C PRO A 12 -5.90 15.12 -10.34
N THR A 13 -6.82 14.34 -10.90
CA THR A 13 -6.89 14.09 -12.34
C THR A 13 -8.15 14.71 -12.92
N LYS A 14 -8.37 14.55 -14.22
CA LYS A 14 -9.63 14.93 -14.87
C LYS A 14 -10.87 14.18 -14.34
N TYR A 15 -10.67 13.09 -13.60
CA TYR A 15 -11.74 12.32 -12.99
C TYR A 15 -11.79 12.64 -11.48
N PRO A 16 -12.98 12.99 -10.93
CA PRO A 16 -13.09 13.60 -9.60
C PRO A 16 -12.64 12.70 -8.45
N ASN A 17 -12.82 11.38 -8.57
CA ASN A 17 -12.47 10.43 -7.52
C ASN A 17 -11.08 9.81 -7.69
N ILE A 18 -10.32 10.25 -8.69
CA ILE A 18 -9.06 9.62 -9.07
C ILE A 18 -7.92 10.60 -8.91
N PHE A 19 -6.90 10.14 -8.20
CA PHE A 19 -5.72 10.91 -7.85
C PHE A 19 -4.47 10.14 -8.30
N ASN A 20 -3.53 10.84 -8.92
CA ASN A 20 -2.17 10.32 -9.02
C ASN A 20 -1.52 10.43 -7.63
N VAL A 21 -0.84 9.38 -7.20
CA VAL A 21 -0.12 9.36 -5.92
C VAL A 21 1.34 9.62 -6.22
N ALA A 22 1.86 10.70 -5.65
CA ALA A 22 3.25 11.10 -5.78
C ALA A 22 3.95 11.13 -4.42
N LEU A 23 5.22 10.77 -4.42
CA LEU A 23 6.11 10.82 -3.28
C LEU A 23 7.11 11.97 -3.47
N ARG A 24 7.19 12.88 -2.49
CA ARG A 24 8.19 13.94 -2.43
C ARG A 24 9.46 13.42 -1.76
N LEU A 25 10.58 13.55 -2.44
CA LEU A 25 11.91 13.13 -2.00
C LEU A 25 12.85 14.34 -2.13
N GLY A 26 12.82 15.24 -1.14
CA GLY A 26 13.53 16.52 -1.22
C GLY A 26 13.07 17.35 -2.43
N PHE A 27 13.98 17.60 -3.37
CA PHE A 27 13.69 18.35 -4.60
C PHE A 27 13.04 17.53 -5.72
N GLN A 28 12.90 16.22 -5.54
CA GLN A 28 12.33 15.33 -6.56
C GLN A 28 10.92 14.88 -6.17
N THR A 29 10.07 14.71 -7.17
CA THR A 29 8.75 14.10 -7.02
C THR A 29 8.68 12.84 -7.87
N ARG A 30 8.22 11.74 -7.27
CA ARG A 30 8.11 10.44 -7.93
C ARG A 30 6.67 9.95 -7.91
N TYR A 31 6.10 9.68 -9.07
CA TYR A 31 4.81 8.99 -9.16
C TYR A 31 4.95 7.53 -8.73
N ILE A 32 4.11 7.11 -7.78
CA ILE A 32 4.15 5.76 -7.19
C ILE A 32 2.89 4.95 -7.47
N GLY A 33 1.84 5.58 -8.00
CA GLY A 33 0.61 4.90 -8.39
C GLY A 33 -0.56 5.86 -8.57
N ARG A 34 -1.76 5.29 -8.50
CA ARG A 34 -3.04 5.99 -8.59
C ARG A 34 -3.93 5.52 -7.45
N LEU A 35 -4.66 6.44 -6.84
CA LEU A 35 -5.68 6.16 -5.85
C LEU A 35 -7.03 6.49 -6.45
N ASP A 36 -7.88 5.48 -6.58
CA ASP A 36 -9.30 5.64 -6.85
C ASP A 36 -10.04 5.66 -5.52
N LYS A 37 -10.72 6.76 -5.21
CA LYS A 37 -11.50 6.93 -3.98
C LYS A 37 -13.00 6.63 -4.19
N SER A 38 -13.40 6.10 -5.34
CA SER A 38 -14.77 5.62 -5.52
C SER A 38 -15.03 4.34 -4.72
N GLY A 39 -16.26 4.14 -4.27
CA GLY A 39 -16.65 2.98 -3.46
C GLY A 39 -15.81 2.88 -2.18
N GLU A 40 -15.24 1.70 -1.93
CA GLU A 40 -14.38 1.44 -0.76
C GLU A 40 -12.92 1.91 -0.95
N GLY A 41 -12.59 2.48 -2.11
CA GLY A 41 -11.27 2.96 -2.45
C GLY A 41 -10.29 1.85 -2.86
N LYS A 42 -9.47 2.14 -3.87
CA LYS A 42 -8.48 1.23 -4.44
C LYS A 42 -7.20 1.97 -4.82
N PHE A 43 -6.08 1.56 -4.24
CA PHE A 43 -4.75 1.97 -4.69
C PHE A 43 -4.24 1.02 -5.78
N ILE A 44 -3.69 1.57 -6.85
CA ILE A 44 -3.17 0.83 -8.00
C ILE A 44 -1.74 1.30 -8.28
N ALA A 45 -0.80 0.37 -8.35
CA ALA A 45 0.59 0.67 -8.68
C ALA A 45 1.14 -0.26 -9.78
N LYS A 46 1.98 0.28 -10.66
CA LYS A 46 2.76 -0.51 -11.61
C LYS A 46 4.16 -0.71 -11.08
N ARG A 47 4.59 -1.96 -11.04
CA ARG A 47 5.90 -2.40 -10.57
C ARG A 47 6.55 -3.32 -11.61
N LYS A 48 7.82 -3.56 -11.37
CA LYS A 48 8.72 -4.40 -12.16
C LYS A 48 9.54 -5.24 -11.21
N GLU A 49 10.13 -6.34 -11.65
CA GLU A 49 10.91 -7.26 -10.81
C GLU A 49 11.98 -6.56 -9.98
N LYS A 50 12.61 -5.51 -10.54
CA LYS A 50 13.61 -4.70 -9.82
C LYS A 50 13.10 -4.02 -8.54
N HIS A 51 11.79 -3.90 -8.37
CA HIS A 51 11.15 -3.35 -7.17
C HIS A 51 10.86 -4.41 -6.10
N ILE A 52 11.07 -5.70 -6.40
CA ILE A 52 10.97 -6.78 -5.42
C ILE A 52 12.17 -6.67 -4.48
N HIS A 53 11.90 -6.63 -3.18
CA HIS A 53 12.96 -6.73 -2.19
C HIS A 53 13.51 -8.16 -2.19
N ARG A 54 14.66 -8.36 -2.83
CA ARG A 54 15.22 -9.68 -3.16
C ARG A 54 15.37 -10.61 -1.96
N LYS A 55 15.78 -10.07 -0.80
CA LYS A 55 16.05 -10.85 0.43
C LYS A 55 14.78 -11.45 1.03
N THR A 56 13.67 -10.71 1.01
CA THR A 56 12.40 -11.14 1.63
C THR A 56 11.34 -11.53 0.60
N LYS A 57 11.66 -11.45 -0.69
CA LYS A 57 10.74 -11.72 -1.81
C LYS A 57 9.40 -11.02 -1.60
N SER A 58 9.45 -9.72 -1.32
CA SER A 58 8.30 -8.90 -0.95
C SER A 58 8.23 -7.62 -1.78
N LEU A 59 7.05 -6.99 -1.79
CA LEU A 59 6.82 -5.67 -2.36
C LEU A 59 6.53 -4.65 -1.27
N GLY A 60 7.06 -3.45 -1.44
CA GLY A 60 6.94 -2.34 -0.50
C GLY A 60 5.84 -1.35 -0.88
N ILE A 61 5.09 -0.89 0.11
CA ILE A 61 4.21 0.28 0.01
C ILE A 61 4.61 1.28 1.09
N ASN A 62 4.62 2.56 0.72
CA ASN A 62 4.92 3.65 1.63
C ASN A 62 3.92 3.64 2.80
N LEU A 63 4.43 3.74 4.02
CA LEU A 63 3.62 3.62 5.23
C LEU A 63 2.65 4.79 5.40
N GLU A 64 3.00 5.99 4.95
CA GLU A 64 2.08 7.14 4.99
C GLU A 64 0.92 6.98 4.02
N LEU A 65 1.17 6.37 2.85
CA LEU A 65 0.09 6.00 1.95
C LEU A 65 -0.85 4.99 2.61
N LEU A 66 -0.32 3.99 3.32
CA LEU A 66 -1.15 3.02 4.05
C LEU A 66 -1.97 3.64 5.20
N LYS A 67 -1.68 4.88 5.63
CA LYS A 67 -2.54 5.62 6.57
C LYS A 67 -3.74 6.28 5.89
N GLN A 68 -3.76 6.38 4.57
CA GLN A 68 -4.88 6.96 3.82
C GLN A 68 -6.10 6.01 3.81
N PRO A 69 -7.33 6.55 3.76
CA PRO A 69 -8.54 5.73 3.67
C PRO A 69 -8.71 5.14 2.27
N PHE A 70 -8.42 3.85 2.12
CA PHE A 70 -8.81 2.99 1.00
C PHE A 70 -8.75 1.54 1.44
N LYS A 71 -9.53 0.67 0.80
CA LYS A 71 -9.60 -0.74 1.18
C LYS A 71 -8.67 -1.61 0.35
N PHE A 72 -8.70 -1.46 -0.97
CA PHE A 72 -8.03 -2.39 -1.87
C PHE A 72 -6.67 -1.90 -2.35
N ILE A 73 -5.76 -2.85 -2.56
CA ILE A 73 -4.45 -2.63 -3.16
C ILE A 73 -4.32 -3.57 -4.35
N GLU A 74 -3.97 -3.00 -5.50
CA GLU A 74 -3.61 -3.74 -6.69
C GLU A 74 -2.21 -3.33 -7.16
N ILE A 75 -1.36 -4.32 -7.38
CA ILE A 75 -0.03 -4.13 -7.93
C ILE A 75 0.07 -4.92 -9.23
N GLU A 76 0.31 -4.23 -10.34
CA GLU A 76 0.68 -4.84 -11.62
C GLU A 76 2.20 -5.04 -11.62
N LEU A 77 2.66 -6.28 -11.45
CA LEU A 77 4.07 -6.67 -11.46
C LEU A 77 4.37 -7.38 -12.78
N ASP A 78 5.04 -6.69 -13.70
CA ASP A 78 5.40 -7.22 -15.03
C ASP A 78 4.22 -7.91 -15.76
N GLY A 79 3.05 -7.27 -15.69
CA GLY A 79 1.80 -7.77 -16.31
C GLY A 79 0.95 -8.67 -15.42
N GLN A 80 1.51 -9.23 -14.34
CA GLN A 80 0.75 -10.01 -13.36
C GLN A 80 0.04 -9.09 -12.35
N LYS A 81 -1.25 -9.31 -12.12
CA LYS A 81 -2.01 -8.59 -11.10
C LYS A 81 -1.89 -9.30 -9.75
N LEU A 82 -1.37 -8.58 -8.76
CA LEU A 82 -1.33 -8.97 -7.37
C LEU A 82 -2.33 -8.11 -6.59
N GLN A 83 -3.19 -8.75 -5.80
CA GLN A 83 -4.25 -8.06 -5.07
C GLN A 83 -4.18 -8.40 -3.58
N THR A 84 -4.50 -7.40 -2.76
CA THR A 84 -4.62 -7.52 -1.29
C THR A 84 -5.43 -6.34 -0.76
N THR A 85 -5.58 -6.23 0.56
CA THR A 85 -6.23 -5.08 1.22
C THR A 85 -5.23 -4.30 2.06
N ARG A 86 -5.59 -3.05 2.36
CA ARG A 86 -4.82 -2.16 3.23
C ARG A 86 -4.62 -2.80 4.61
N GLU A 87 -5.68 -3.31 5.22
CA GLU A 87 -5.61 -3.92 6.55
C GLU A 87 -4.73 -5.16 6.56
N PHE A 88 -4.85 -6.03 5.54
CA PHE A 88 -3.97 -7.18 5.40
C PHE A 88 -2.49 -6.75 5.30
N PHE A 89 -2.22 -5.68 4.56
CA PHE A 89 -0.87 -5.12 4.41
C PHE A 89 -0.34 -4.51 5.72
N LEU A 90 -1.20 -3.88 6.52
CA LEU A 90 -0.85 -3.32 7.83
C LEU A 90 -0.61 -4.42 8.87
N HIS A 91 -1.36 -5.51 8.81
CA HIS A 91 -1.27 -6.62 9.77
C HIS A 91 -0.10 -7.56 9.49
N TYR A 92 0.07 -7.99 8.23
CA TYR A 92 1.09 -8.99 7.85
C TYR A 92 2.35 -8.39 7.23
N GLY A 93 2.31 -7.12 6.82
CA GLY A 93 3.46 -6.45 6.27
C GLY A 93 4.51 -6.13 7.32
N LYS A 94 5.78 -6.24 6.97
CA LYS A 94 6.90 -5.87 7.85
C LYS A 94 7.44 -4.52 7.46
N VAL A 95 7.47 -3.59 8.41
CA VAL A 95 8.08 -2.28 8.20
C VAL A 95 9.59 -2.45 8.14
N LEU A 96 10.19 -2.05 7.03
CA LEU A 96 11.63 -1.98 6.88
C LEU A 96 12.03 -0.51 6.83
N ASN A 97 12.92 -0.14 7.76
CA ASN A 97 13.54 1.18 7.75
C ASN A 97 14.85 1.10 6.95
N PHE A 98 14.92 1.77 5.82
CA PHE A 98 16.17 1.90 5.08
C PHE A 98 16.91 3.13 5.60
N GLN A 99 18.07 2.92 6.22
CA GLN A 99 18.91 3.99 6.78
C GLN A 99 19.51 4.95 5.74
N LYS A 100 19.15 4.83 4.45
CA LYS A 100 19.62 5.70 3.37
C LYS A 100 18.61 6.84 3.15
N ALA A 101 19.10 8.06 3.01
CA ALA A 101 18.28 9.22 2.70
C ALA A 101 17.41 8.98 1.44
N GLY A 102 16.14 9.41 1.50
CA GLY A 102 15.18 9.25 0.39
C GLY A 102 14.46 7.90 0.34
N PHE A 103 14.64 7.04 1.34
CA PHE A 103 13.84 5.83 1.50
C PHE A 103 12.88 6.00 2.68
N GLU A 104 11.72 6.57 2.39
CA GLU A 104 10.62 6.61 3.34
C GLU A 104 10.26 5.21 3.86
N LEU A 105 9.77 5.17 5.10
CA LEU A 105 9.27 3.95 5.73
C LEU A 105 8.28 3.25 4.82
N GLN A 106 8.56 1.98 4.58
CA GLN A 106 7.74 1.11 3.75
C GLN A 106 7.38 -0.13 4.53
N SER A 107 6.10 -0.50 4.49
CA SER A 107 5.69 -1.84 4.86
C SER A 107 5.95 -2.75 3.67
N PHE A 108 6.44 -3.96 3.92
CA PHE A 108 6.71 -4.97 2.90
C PHE A 108 5.88 -6.23 3.11
N LEU A 109 5.10 -6.59 2.10
CA LEU A 109 4.32 -7.84 2.10
C LEU A 109 5.01 -8.88 1.22
N PRO A 110 5.33 -10.08 1.74
CA PRO A 110 5.83 -11.20 0.95
C PRO A 110 4.93 -11.54 -0.24
N LEU A 111 5.52 -11.84 -1.39
CA LEU A 111 4.80 -12.11 -2.64
C LEU A 111 3.84 -13.30 -2.52
N ASN A 112 4.20 -14.31 -1.73
CA ASN A 112 3.37 -15.49 -1.48
C ASN A 112 2.12 -15.21 -0.63
N LEU A 113 1.98 -14.02 -0.04
CA LEU A 113 0.81 -13.62 0.73
C LEU A 113 -0.18 -12.76 -0.07
N PHE A 114 0.17 -12.36 -1.30
CA PHE A 114 -0.81 -11.73 -2.19
C PHE A 114 -1.84 -12.75 -2.67
N GLY A 115 -3.06 -12.27 -2.89
CA GLY A 115 -4.20 -13.09 -3.31
C GLY A 115 -5.50 -12.46 -2.83
N ALA A 116 -6.42 -12.21 -3.76
CA ALA A 116 -7.71 -11.58 -3.45
C ALA A 116 -8.52 -12.41 -2.43
N GLU A 117 -8.58 -13.72 -2.61
CA GLU A 117 -9.32 -14.63 -1.71
C GLU A 117 -8.83 -14.56 -0.27
N ARG A 118 -7.50 -14.58 -0.07
CA ARG A 118 -6.90 -14.50 1.28
C ARG A 118 -7.18 -13.17 1.94
N ALA A 119 -7.09 -12.08 1.18
CA ALA A 119 -7.34 -10.75 1.70
C ALA A 119 -8.83 -10.57 2.05
N ILE A 120 -9.74 -11.03 1.19
CA ILE A 120 -11.19 -11.00 1.46
C ILE A 120 -11.55 -11.87 2.66
N ALA A 121 -10.99 -13.08 2.76
CA ALA A 121 -11.20 -13.95 3.92
C ALA A 121 -10.74 -13.30 5.22
N PHE A 122 -9.63 -12.57 5.20
CA PHE A 122 -9.16 -11.78 6.35
C PHE A 122 -10.15 -10.67 6.72
N GLU A 123 -10.63 -9.88 5.75
CA GLU A 123 -11.63 -8.83 6.01
C GLU A 123 -12.94 -9.38 6.59
N ASN A 124 -13.37 -10.57 6.16
CA ASN A 124 -14.59 -11.21 6.66
C ASN A 124 -14.40 -11.81 8.06
N ASN A 125 -13.23 -12.37 8.36
CA ASN A 125 -12.94 -12.96 9.67
C ASN A 125 -12.57 -11.91 10.73
N SER A 126 -11.93 -10.81 10.35
CA SER A 126 -11.63 -9.71 11.28
C SER A 126 -12.91 -9.02 11.78
N GLN A 127 -14.01 -9.07 11.01
CA GLN A 127 -15.33 -8.68 11.52
C GLN A 127 -15.83 -9.62 12.63
N TRP A 128 -15.54 -10.93 12.54
CA TRP A 128 -15.91 -11.91 13.57
C TRP A 128 -15.17 -11.68 14.91
N ASP A 129 -13.88 -11.32 14.86
CA ASP A 129 -13.10 -11.02 16.07
C ASP A 129 -13.59 -9.74 16.78
N LEU A 130 -14.14 -8.77 16.03
CA LEU A 130 -14.73 -7.56 16.59
C LEU A 130 -16.07 -7.81 17.30
N PHE A 131 -16.88 -8.78 16.83
CA PHE A 131 -18.12 -9.15 17.51
C PHE A 131 -17.87 -9.90 18.84
N ASN A 132 -16.76 -10.65 18.95
CA ASN A 132 -16.44 -11.42 20.15
C ASN A 132 -15.66 -10.63 21.22
N GLN A 133 -15.13 -9.45 20.89
CA GLN A 133 -14.45 -8.57 21.88
C GLN A 133 -15.37 -7.49 22.47
N ALA A 134 -16.62 -7.39 22.00
CA ALA A 134 -17.62 -6.43 22.49
C ALA A 134 -18.72 -7.08 23.37
N ALA A 135 -18.57 -8.37 23.71
CA ALA A 135 -19.42 -9.13 24.61
C ALA A 135 -18.69 -9.40 25.93
#